data_AF-A0A3D5E2U7-F1
#
_entry.id   AF-A0A3D5E2U7-F1
#
_cell.length_a   1.000
_cell.length_b   1.000
_cell.length_c   1.000
_cell.angle_alpha   90.00
_cell.angle_beta   90.00
_cell.angle_gamma   90.00
#
_symmetry.space_group_name_H-M   'P 1'
#
loop_
_entity.id
_entity.type
_entity.pdbx_description
1 polymer ?
#
loop_
_entity_poly.entity_id
_entity_poly.type
_entity_poly.pdbx_seq_one_letter_code
_entity_poly.pdbx_strand_id
1 'polypeptide(L)'
;LVVGGANDALFWWALVTGIFSSLLIRAISNTTKINRDTAIGVIFAGMFSLGIALISTVKSYSVDLTHFLFGNILGIDNSELWLIAGFSAFVLVVVVGFYRELMVLSFDSVLAETLRLPVRSLDIILSLLIAVTIVVSLQAVGVALTVALLITPAATAYLVTKRLKAMMLIGVTISIFSSVIGLYLSYYLSISSGASIVLSCTGFFLFVWFFQSIRRL
;
A
#
# COMPACT_ATOMS: atom_id res chain seq x y z
N LEU A 1 -14.71 -25.51 20.21
CA LEU A 1 -13.40 -24.89 19.95
C LEU A 1 -13.16 -24.67 18.44
N VAL A 2 -14.12 -24.11 17.70
CA VAL A 2 -13.94 -23.75 16.28
C VAL A 2 -14.44 -22.31 16.12
N VAL A 3 -13.53 -21.35 16.25
CA VAL A 3 -13.81 -19.90 16.08
C VAL A 3 -12.86 -19.26 15.04
N GLY A 4 -12.02 -20.02 14.31
CA GLY A 4 -10.99 -19.43 13.41
C GLY A 4 -11.18 -19.59 11.88
N GLY A 5 -12.05 -20.48 11.40
CA GLY A 5 -11.91 -21.01 10.03
C GLY A 5 -12.18 -20.04 8.86
N ALA A 6 -13.02 -19.02 9.02
CA ALA A 6 -13.41 -18.15 7.91
C ALA A 6 -12.39 -17.03 7.62
N ASN A 7 -11.87 -16.39 8.67
CA ASN A 7 -10.90 -15.30 8.53
C ASN A 7 -9.52 -15.80 8.12
N ASP A 8 -9.11 -16.96 8.63
CA ASP A 8 -7.86 -17.61 8.21
C ASP A 8 -7.92 -17.98 6.72
N ALA A 9 -9.03 -18.55 6.26
CA ALA A 9 -9.19 -18.90 4.84
C ALA A 9 -9.15 -17.65 3.95
N LEU A 10 -9.85 -16.57 4.32
CA LEU A 10 -9.83 -15.30 3.58
C LEU A 10 -8.40 -14.73 3.48
N PHE A 11 -7.65 -14.78 4.57
CA PHE A 11 -6.26 -14.33 4.61
C PHE A 11 -5.37 -15.15 3.66
N TRP A 12 -5.47 -16.48 3.70
CA TRP A 12 -4.69 -17.36 2.81
C TRP A 12 -5.05 -17.15 1.33
N TRP A 13 -6.34 -16.99 1.00
CA TRP A 13 -6.77 -16.67 -0.36
C TRP A 13 -6.26 -15.30 -0.83
N ALA A 14 -6.28 -14.29 0.04
CA ALA A 14 -5.74 -12.96 -0.26
C ALA A 14 -4.22 -13.00 -0.51
N LEU A 15 -3.48 -13.77 0.28
CA LEU A 15 -2.04 -13.98 0.08
C LEU A 15 -1.75 -14.65 -1.27
N VAL A 16 -2.42 -15.77 -1.57
CA VAL A 16 -2.20 -16.52 -2.81
C VAL A 16 -2.51 -15.67 -4.04
N THR A 17 -3.64 -14.96 -4.03
CA THR A 17 -4.05 -14.06 -5.13
C THR A 17 -3.15 -12.83 -5.24
N GLY A 18 -2.65 -12.30 -4.12
CA GLY A 18 -1.66 -11.22 -4.10
C GLY A 18 -0.32 -11.64 -4.71
N ILE A 19 0.18 -12.83 -4.36
CA ILE A 19 1.39 -13.40 -4.95
C ILE A 19 1.19 -13.62 -6.45
N PHE A 20 0.07 -14.21 -6.85
CA PHE A 20 -0.27 -14.40 -8.27
C PHE A 20 -0.29 -13.07 -9.04
N SER A 21 -0.94 -12.05 -8.49
CA SER A 21 -1.01 -10.71 -9.08
C SER A 21 0.37 -10.07 -9.22
N SER A 22 1.22 -10.18 -8.20
CA SER A 22 2.60 -9.64 -8.25
C SER A 22 3.47 -10.31 -9.32
N LEU A 23 3.32 -11.62 -9.50
CA LEU A 23 3.98 -12.36 -10.57
C LEU A 23 3.48 -11.92 -11.95
N LEU A 24 2.18 -11.66 -12.08
CA LEU A 24 1.58 -11.16 -13.31
C LEU A 24 2.10 -9.77 -13.66
N ILE A 25 2.20 -8.86 -12.68
CA ILE A 25 2.78 -7.52 -12.85
C ILE A 25 4.21 -7.63 -13.36
N ARG A 26 5.00 -8.51 -12.74
CA ARG A 26 6.37 -8.75 -13.14
C ARG A 26 6.46 -9.33 -14.56
N ALA A 27 5.62 -10.29 -14.92
CA ALA A 27 5.60 -10.88 -16.26
C ALA A 27 5.28 -9.85 -17.35
N ILE A 28 4.29 -8.98 -17.11
CA ILE A 28 3.92 -7.90 -18.04
C ILE A 28 5.03 -6.86 -18.13
N SER A 29 5.53 -6.38 -16.98
CA SER A 29 6.57 -5.35 -16.93
C SER A 29 7.90 -5.79 -17.54
N ASN A 30 8.20 -7.09 -17.58
CA ASN A 30 9.46 -7.61 -18.10
C ASN A 30 9.36 -8.03 -19.59
N THR A 31 8.15 -8.26 -20.11
CA THR A 31 7.92 -8.69 -21.50
C THR A 31 7.54 -7.52 -22.41
N THR A 32 7.01 -6.43 -21.86
CA THR A 32 6.54 -5.26 -22.63
C THR A 32 7.31 -3.99 -22.28
N LYS A 33 7.33 -2.99 -23.18
CA LYS A 33 7.89 -1.64 -22.91
C LYS A 33 7.01 -0.79 -21.97
N ILE A 34 6.08 -1.41 -21.24
CA ILE A 34 5.16 -0.71 -20.35
C ILE A 34 5.91 -0.39 -19.06
N ASN A 35 5.80 0.87 -18.60
CA ASN A 35 6.37 1.28 -17.33
C ASN A 35 5.77 0.44 -16.19
N ARG A 36 6.60 0.05 -15.23
CA ARG A 36 6.21 -0.81 -14.12
C ARG A 36 5.01 -0.24 -13.34
N ASP A 37 4.99 1.08 -13.15
CA ASP A 37 3.90 1.79 -12.48
C ASP A 37 2.56 1.64 -13.22
N THR A 38 2.61 1.64 -14.56
CA THR A 38 1.43 1.42 -15.41
C THR A 38 0.96 -0.03 -15.34
N ALA A 39 1.88 -0.99 -15.35
CA ALA A 39 1.53 -2.41 -15.22
C ALA A 39 0.88 -2.72 -13.86
N ILE A 40 1.39 -2.13 -12.77
CA ILE A 40 0.79 -2.22 -11.43
C ILE A 40 -0.64 -1.67 -11.46
N GLY A 41 -0.85 -0.47 -12.01
CA GLY A 41 -2.16 0.18 -12.07
C GLY A 41 -3.19 -0.63 -12.87
N VAL A 42 -2.82 -1.15 -14.04
CA VAL A 42 -3.72 -1.91 -14.91
C VAL A 42 -4.10 -3.25 -14.27
N ILE A 43 -3.14 -4.00 -13.74
CA ILE A 43 -3.43 -5.30 -13.11
C ILE A 43 -4.23 -5.10 -11.83
N PHE A 44 -3.89 -4.10 -11.02
CA PHE A 44 -4.65 -3.78 -9.81
C PHE A 44 -6.12 -3.45 -10.16
N ALA A 45 -6.36 -2.55 -11.11
CA ALA A 45 -7.71 -2.20 -11.54
C ALA A 45 -8.47 -3.41 -12.12
N GLY A 46 -7.80 -4.24 -12.92
CA GLY A 46 -8.38 -5.44 -13.51
C GLY A 46 -8.77 -6.49 -12.46
N MET A 47 -7.85 -6.82 -11.54
CA MET A 47 -8.10 -7.79 -10.46
C MET A 47 -9.16 -7.29 -9.49
N PHE A 48 -9.16 -5.99 -9.19
CA PHE A 48 -10.17 -5.38 -8.33
C PHE A 48 -11.56 -5.42 -8.96
N SER A 49 -11.67 -5.07 -10.26
CA SER A 49 -12.92 -5.16 -11.01
C SER A 49 -13.41 -6.61 -11.12
N LEU A 50 -12.51 -7.56 -11.34
CA LEU A 50 -12.83 -8.99 -11.38
C LEU A 50 -13.36 -9.47 -10.02
N GLY A 51 -12.72 -9.09 -8.92
CA GLY A 51 -13.18 -9.40 -7.57
C GLY A 51 -14.60 -8.87 -7.29
N ILE A 52 -14.86 -7.61 -7.66
CA ILE A 52 -16.20 -7.00 -7.53
C ILE A 52 -17.22 -7.73 -8.40
N ALA A 53 -16.87 -8.08 -9.65
CA ALA A 53 -17.76 -8.80 -10.56
C ALA A 53 -18.14 -10.19 -10.01
N LEU A 54 -17.17 -10.91 -9.43
CA LEU A 54 -17.42 -12.20 -8.77
C LEU A 54 -18.34 -12.05 -7.56
N ILE A 55 -18.08 -11.07 -6.69
CA ILE A 55 -18.91 -10.78 -5.51
C ILE A 55 -20.33 -10.39 -5.92
N SER A 56 -20.48 -9.55 -6.95
CA SER A 56 -21.77 -9.10 -7.47
C SER A 56 -22.62 -10.25 -8.04
N THR A 57 -22.02 -11.38 -8.39
CA THR A 57 -22.73 -12.56 -8.91
C THR A 57 -23.35 -13.40 -7.79
N VAL A 58 -22.86 -13.28 -6.56
CA VAL A 58 -23.35 -14.04 -5.40
C VAL A 58 -24.51 -13.28 -4.72
N LYS A 59 -25.75 -13.64 -5.08
CA LYS A 59 -27.00 -13.00 -4.63
C LYS A 59 -27.27 -12.95 -3.12
N SER A 60 -26.52 -13.68 -2.29
CA SER A 60 -26.82 -13.85 -0.85
C SER A 60 -25.78 -13.27 0.11
N TYR A 61 -24.78 -12.54 -0.37
CA TYR A 61 -23.85 -11.82 0.50
C TYR A 61 -23.93 -10.33 0.21
N SER A 62 -24.77 -9.63 0.97
CA SER A 62 -24.72 -8.16 1.07
C SER A 62 -23.48 -7.77 1.86
N VAL A 63 -22.29 -8.01 1.30
CA VAL A 63 -21.07 -7.37 1.79
C VAL A 63 -21.28 -5.88 1.50
N ASP A 64 -21.28 -5.08 2.56
CA ASP A 64 -21.37 -3.64 2.43
C ASP A 64 -20.11 -3.14 1.70
N LEU A 65 -20.20 -3.02 0.37
CA LEU A 65 -19.10 -2.60 -0.51
C LEU A 65 -18.51 -1.27 -0.06
N THR A 66 -19.36 -0.42 0.53
CA THR A 66 -19.01 0.85 1.16
C THR A 66 -17.98 0.64 2.27
N HIS A 67 -18.19 -0.36 3.13
CA HIS A 67 -17.28 -0.69 4.22
C HIS A 67 -15.97 -1.29 3.73
N PHE A 68 -15.95 -1.98 2.60
CA PHE A 68 -14.71 -2.50 2.00
C PHE A 68 -13.90 -1.41 1.27
N LEU A 69 -14.59 -0.48 0.61
CA LEU A 69 -13.98 0.63 -0.11
C LEU A 69 -13.40 1.68 0.82
N PHE A 70 -14.15 2.07 1.86
CA PHE A 70 -13.75 3.12 2.79
C PHE A 70 -13.12 2.60 4.08
N GLY A 71 -13.33 1.32 4.41
CA GLY A 71 -12.83 0.70 5.63
C GLY A 71 -13.53 1.22 6.90
N ASN A 72 -13.42 0.44 7.97
CA ASN A 72 -13.74 0.90 9.31
C ASN A 72 -12.60 0.54 10.25
N ILE A 73 -11.71 1.50 10.45
CA ILE A 73 -10.54 1.36 11.32
C ILE A 73 -10.95 1.07 12.77
N LEU A 74 -12.15 1.50 13.16
CA LEU A 74 -12.73 1.28 14.49
C LEU A 74 -13.28 -0.14 14.69
N GLY A 75 -13.41 -0.93 13.62
CA GLY A 75 -13.99 -2.28 13.64
C GLY A 75 -12.98 -3.41 13.66
N ILE A 76 -11.68 -3.11 13.79
CA ILE A 76 -10.62 -4.13 13.75
C ILE A 76 -10.58 -4.91 15.07
N ASP A 77 -10.57 -6.24 14.97
CA ASP A 77 -10.45 -7.14 16.12
C ASP A 77 -9.01 -7.16 16.68
N ASN A 78 -8.85 -7.43 17.98
CA ASN A 78 -7.53 -7.56 18.59
C ASN A 78 -6.65 -8.62 17.90
N SER A 79 -7.26 -9.71 17.43
CA SER A 79 -6.56 -10.76 16.70
C SER A 79 -5.98 -10.28 15.35
N GLU A 80 -6.74 -9.46 14.63
CA GLU A 80 -6.32 -8.84 13.38
C GLU A 80 -5.21 -7.82 13.60
N LEU A 81 -5.28 -7.03 14.68
CA LEU A 81 -4.22 -6.08 15.06
C LEU A 81 -2.87 -6.78 15.26
N TRP A 82 -2.84 -7.94 15.93
CA TRP A 82 -1.60 -8.71 16.12
C TRP A 82 -1.06 -9.28 14.80
N LEU A 83 -1.94 -9.75 13.91
CA LEU A 83 -1.55 -10.19 12.56
C LEU A 83 -0.92 -9.05 11.76
N ILE A 84 -1.57 -7.88 11.71
CA ILE A 84 -1.07 -6.70 11.02
C ILE A 84 0.28 -6.26 11.59
N ALA A 85 0.41 -6.23 12.93
CA ALA A 85 1.66 -5.89 13.60
C ALA A 85 2.78 -6.89 13.25
N GLY A 86 2.48 -8.20 13.24
CA GLY A 86 3.43 -9.25 12.88
C GLY A 86 3.94 -9.13 11.44
N PHE A 87 3.03 -8.97 10.48
CA PHE A 87 3.40 -8.78 9.06
C PHE A 87 4.12 -7.46 8.81
N SER A 88 3.69 -6.37 9.44
CA SER A 88 4.36 -5.07 9.35
C SER A 88 5.79 -5.15 9.90
N ALA A 89 5.98 -5.80 11.05
CA ALA A 89 7.31 -6.04 11.62
C ALA A 89 8.18 -6.91 10.70
N PHE A 90 7.63 -7.97 10.10
CA PHE A 90 8.33 -8.80 9.13
C PHE A 90 8.79 -7.99 7.91
N VAL A 91 7.90 -7.20 7.31
CA VAL A 91 8.25 -6.32 6.18
C VAL A 91 9.34 -5.33 6.57
N LEU A 92 9.22 -4.67 7.74
CA LEU A 92 10.23 -3.74 8.24
C LEU A 92 11.60 -4.41 8.43
N VAL A 93 11.65 -5.61 9.01
CA VAL A 93 12.90 -6.36 9.18
C VAL A 93 13.55 -6.68 7.84
N VAL A 94 12.76 -7.11 6.84
CA VAL A 94 13.29 -7.40 5.50
C VAL A 94 13.78 -6.11 4.81
N VAL A 95 13.03 -5.00 4.90
CA VAL A 95 13.44 -3.71 4.32
C VAL A 95 14.73 -3.18 4.96
N VAL A 96 14.85 -3.28 6.29
CA VAL A 96 16.05 -2.83 7.01
C VAL A 96 17.24 -3.75 6.73
N GLY A 97 17.01 -5.06 6.66
CA GLY A 97 18.03 -6.07 6.35
C GLY A 97 18.61 -5.89 4.94
N PHE A 98 17.75 -5.69 3.94
CA PHE A 98 18.14 -5.51 2.53
C PHE A 98 18.22 -4.03 2.11
N TYR A 99 18.38 -3.11 3.06
CA TYR A 99 18.28 -1.68 2.80
C TYR A 99 19.26 -1.19 1.73
N ARG A 100 20.49 -1.72 1.76
CA ARG A 100 21.54 -1.34 0.81
C ARG A 100 21.24 -1.88 -0.58
N GLU A 101 20.84 -3.14 -0.71
CA GLU A 101 20.51 -3.72 -2.01
C GLU A 101 19.27 -3.06 -2.64
N LEU A 102 18.22 -2.82 -1.85
CA LEU A 102 16.99 -2.16 -2.31
C LEU A 102 17.25 -0.71 -2.74
N MET A 103 18.16 -0.01 -2.05
CA MET A 103 18.58 1.35 -2.45
C MET A 103 19.27 1.33 -3.81
N VAL A 104 20.24 0.44 -4.03
CA VAL A 104 20.98 0.36 -5.30
C VAL A 104 20.02 0.01 -6.44
N LEU A 105 19.14 -0.97 -6.22
CA LEU A 105 18.11 -1.36 -7.19
C LEU A 105 17.18 -0.21 -7.58
N SER A 106 16.79 0.64 -6.62
CA SER A 106 15.84 1.74 -6.84
C SER A 106 16.45 2.93 -7.58
N PHE A 107 17.76 3.14 -7.49
CA PHE A 107 18.44 4.25 -8.17
C PHE A 107 18.97 3.85 -9.55
N ASP A 108 19.52 2.65 -9.69
CA ASP A 108 20.06 2.18 -10.96
C ASP A 108 20.15 0.65 -11.01
N SER A 109 19.25 0.03 -11.75
CA SER A 109 19.24 -1.42 -11.98
C SER A 109 20.45 -1.90 -12.80
N VAL A 110 20.99 -1.04 -13.68
CA VAL A 110 22.17 -1.35 -14.50
C VAL A 110 23.43 -1.33 -13.63
N LEU A 111 23.56 -0.34 -12.75
CA LEU A 111 24.65 -0.29 -11.76
C LEU A 111 24.61 -1.50 -10.82
N ALA A 112 23.42 -1.93 -10.39
CA ALA A 112 23.24 -3.13 -9.57
C ALA A 112 23.76 -4.40 -10.27
N GLU A 113 23.52 -4.52 -11.57
CA GLU A 113 23.98 -5.65 -12.39
C GLU A 113 25.51 -5.65 -12.54
N THR A 114 26.13 -4.47 -12.68
CA THR A 114 27.61 -4.34 -12.70
C THR A 114 28.26 -4.68 -11.36
N LEU A 115 27.56 -4.45 -10.25
CA LEU A 115 28.00 -4.80 -8.89
C LEU A 115 27.80 -6.29 -8.56
N ARG A 116 27.38 -7.11 -9.53
CA ARG A 116 27.06 -8.55 -9.38
C ARG A 116 25.99 -8.84 -8.32
N LEU A 117 25.11 -7.87 -8.04
CA LEU A 117 23.96 -8.12 -7.18
C LEU A 117 22.93 -8.98 -7.93
N PRO A 118 22.21 -9.88 -7.24
CA PRO A 118 21.15 -10.66 -7.86
C PRO A 118 19.90 -9.79 -8.09
N VAL A 119 19.98 -8.88 -9.08
CA VAL A 119 18.94 -7.90 -9.43
C VAL A 119 17.57 -8.56 -9.55
N ARG A 120 17.50 -9.71 -10.24
CA ARG A 120 16.26 -10.47 -10.42
C ARG A 120 15.64 -10.94 -9.11
N SER A 121 16.44 -11.38 -8.14
CA SER A 121 15.95 -11.87 -6.85
C SER A 121 15.49 -10.71 -5.97
N LEU A 122 16.25 -9.61 -5.93
CA LEU A 122 15.91 -8.40 -5.18
C LEU A 122 14.62 -7.76 -5.70
N ASP A 123 14.43 -7.78 -7.02
CA ASP A 123 13.23 -7.29 -7.67
C ASP A 123 11.97 -8.09 -7.29
N ILE A 124 12.10 -9.42 -7.22
CA ILE A 124 11.04 -10.32 -6.74
C ILE A 124 10.74 -10.05 -5.27
N ILE A 125 11.78 -9.94 -4.43
CA ILE A 125 11.63 -9.66 -2.99
C ILE A 125 10.90 -8.33 -2.79
N LEU A 126 11.32 -7.27 -3.49
CA LEU A 126 10.68 -5.95 -3.39
C LEU A 126 9.21 -6.01 -3.82
N SER A 127 8.91 -6.66 -4.96
CA SER A 127 7.54 -6.79 -5.47
C SER A 127 6.65 -7.58 -4.50
N LEU A 128 7.20 -8.64 -3.90
CA LEU A 128 6.50 -9.47 -2.92
C LEU A 128 6.26 -8.71 -1.62
N LEU A 129 7.23 -7.94 -1.14
CA LEU A 129 7.06 -7.06 0.01
C LEU A 129 5.94 -6.03 -0.21
N ILE A 130 5.92 -5.40 -1.39
CA ILE A 130 4.87 -4.45 -1.76
C ILE A 130 3.50 -5.15 -1.76
N ALA A 131 3.41 -6.33 -2.39
CA ALA A 131 2.16 -7.09 -2.44
C ALA A 131 1.64 -7.46 -1.04
N VAL A 132 2.51 -8.00 -0.17
CA VAL A 132 2.16 -8.34 1.22
C VAL A 132 1.72 -7.10 1.98
N THR A 133 2.44 -5.99 1.84
CA THR A 133 2.11 -4.72 2.51
C THR A 133 0.74 -4.20 2.08
N ILE A 134 0.43 -4.26 0.77
CA ILE A 134 -0.86 -3.86 0.24
C ILE A 134 -1.96 -4.75 0.82
N VAL A 135 -1.84 -6.08 0.71
CA VAL A 135 -2.87 -7.03 1.17
C VAL A 135 -3.19 -6.84 2.65
N VAL A 136 -2.16 -6.72 3.50
CA VAL A 136 -2.33 -6.50 4.95
C VAL A 136 -2.98 -5.15 5.23
N SER A 137 -2.61 -4.09 4.50
CA SER A 137 -3.19 -2.76 4.67
C SER A 137 -4.66 -2.71 4.22
N LEU A 138 -4.99 -3.41 3.13
CA LEU A 138 -6.35 -3.50 2.60
C LEU A 138 -7.31 -4.14 3.60
N GLN A 139 -6.90 -5.21 4.26
CA GLN A 139 -7.72 -5.89 5.25
C GLN A 139 -7.99 -5.02 6.48
N ALA A 140 -6.99 -4.24 6.91
CA ALA A 140 -7.08 -3.38 8.07
C ALA A 140 -7.93 -2.12 7.82
N VAL A 141 -7.70 -1.46 6.68
CA VAL A 141 -8.08 -0.06 6.50
C VAL A 141 -8.96 0.18 5.25
N GLY A 142 -9.07 -0.80 4.35
CA GLY A 142 -9.87 -0.69 3.13
C GLY A 142 -9.11 -0.11 1.93
N VAL A 143 -9.72 -0.25 0.75
CA VAL A 143 -9.04 -0.07 -0.54
C VAL A 143 -8.67 1.38 -0.83
N ALA A 144 -9.63 2.29 -0.72
CA ALA A 144 -9.41 3.69 -1.09
C ALA A 144 -8.36 4.33 -0.18
N LEU A 145 -8.44 4.06 1.12
CA LEU A 145 -7.51 4.62 2.10
C LEU A 145 -6.10 4.02 1.98
N THR A 146 -5.98 2.71 1.69
CA THR A 146 -4.68 2.08 1.43
C THR A 146 -3.98 2.73 0.24
N VAL A 147 -4.69 2.91 -0.88
CA VAL A 147 -4.12 3.55 -2.08
C VAL A 147 -3.70 5.00 -1.79
N ALA A 148 -4.52 5.76 -1.06
CA ALA A 148 -4.18 7.13 -0.68
C ALA A 148 -2.95 7.21 0.23
N LEU A 149 -2.86 6.36 1.26
CA LEU A 149 -1.72 6.33 2.19
C LEU A 149 -0.45 5.74 1.58
N LEU A 150 -0.55 4.94 0.51
CA LEU A 150 0.64 4.45 -0.21
C LEU A 150 1.21 5.49 -1.17
N ILE A 151 0.35 6.24 -1.88
CA ILE A 151 0.78 7.12 -2.98
C ILE A 151 1.05 8.54 -2.49
N THR A 152 0.10 9.14 -1.76
CA THR A 152 0.13 10.56 -1.41
C THR A 152 1.34 10.96 -0.53
N PRO A 153 1.64 10.27 0.59
CA PRO A 153 2.79 10.65 1.42
C PRO A 153 4.13 10.36 0.74
N ALA A 154 4.21 9.31 -0.09
CA ALA A 154 5.39 9.03 -0.89
C ALA A 154 5.66 10.13 -1.94
N ALA A 155 4.61 10.58 -2.64
CA ALA A 155 4.69 11.70 -3.56
C ALA A 155 5.04 13.02 -2.84
N THR A 156 4.45 13.26 -1.67
CA THR A 156 4.76 14.43 -0.84
C THR A 156 6.23 14.44 -0.41
N ALA A 157 6.75 13.30 0.06
CA ALA A 157 8.14 13.18 0.47
C ALA A 157 9.13 13.35 -0.68
N TYR A 158 8.78 12.86 -1.88
CA TYR A 158 9.58 13.02 -3.10
C TYR A 158 9.74 14.48 -3.52
N LEU A 159 8.70 15.30 -3.33
CA LEU A 159 8.78 16.74 -3.55
C LEU A 159 9.82 17.35 -2.59
N VAL A 160 9.77 16.99 -1.30
CA VAL A 160 10.55 17.67 -0.24
C VAL A 160 12.04 17.30 -0.24
N THR A 161 12.42 16.07 -0.61
CA THR A 161 13.81 15.61 -0.46
C THR A 161 14.20 14.59 -1.51
N LYS A 162 15.48 14.62 -1.96
CA LYS A 162 16.06 13.66 -2.93
C LYS A 162 16.80 12.48 -2.30
N ARG A 163 16.97 12.45 -0.96
CA ARG A 163 17.64 11.38 -0.22
C ARG A 163 16.63 10.32 0.22
N LEU A 164 16.80 9.08 -0.22
CA LEU A 164 15.87 7.98 0.01
C LEU A 164 15.58 7.71 1.51
N LYS A 165 16.60 7.77 2.38
CA LYS A 165 16.43 7.70 3.85
C LYS A 165 15.46 8.75 4.38
N ALA A 166 15.67 10.00 3.97
CA ALA A 166 14.85 11.12 4.42
C ALA A 166 13.45 11.06 3.80
N MET A 167 13.32 10.62 2.55
CA MET A 167 12.02 10.42 1.92
C MET A 167 11.16 9.40 2.68
N MET A 168 11.72 8.25 3.06
CA MET A 168 10.98 7.26 3.86
C MET A 168 10.53 7.84 5.20
N LEU A 169 11.43 8.54 5.91
CA LEU A 169 11.14 9.09 7.23
C LEU A 169 10.07 10.21 7.16
N ILE A 170 10.17 11.10 6.16
CA ILE A 170 9.18 12.15 5.90
C ILE A 170 7.83 11.54 5.47
N GLY A 171 7.84 10.51 4.62
CA GLY A 171 6.61 9.82 4.20
C GLY A 171 5.88 9.19 5.39
N VAL A 172 6.62 8.53 6.28
CA VAL A 172 6.07 7.94 7.51
C VAL A 172 5.50 9.01 8.42
N THR A 173 6.22 10.11 8.67
CA THR A 173 5.70 11.17 9.55
C THR A 173 4.44 11.81 8.98
N ILE A 174 4.41 12.13 7.67
CA ILE A 174 3.22 12.69 7.01
C ILE A 174 2.04 11.72 7.11
N SER A 175 2.28 10.43 6.90
CA SER A 175 1.24 9.39 7.00
C SER A 175 0.64 9.33 8.40
N ILE A 176 1.49 9.36 9.45
CA ILE A 176 1.05 9.35 10.85
C ILE A 176 0.26 10.62 11.18
N PHE A 177 0.80 11.81 10.89
CA PHE A 177 0.13 13.07 11.18
C PHE A 177 -1.22 13.18 10.46
N SER A 178 -1.26 12.81 9.18
CA SER A 178 -2.50 12.79 8.39
C SER A 178 -3.52 11.80 8.93
N SER A 179 -3.10 10.64 9.42
CA SER A 179 -4.01 9.64 9.99
C SER A 179 -4.59 10.11 11.32
N VAL A 180 -3.76 10.70 12.19
CA VAL A 180 -4.20 11.24 13.49
C VAL A 180 -5.16 12.41 13.29
N ILE A 181 -4.82 13.36 12.42
CA ILE A 181 -5.66 14.53 12.15
C ILE A 181 -6.96 14.12 11.45
N GLY A 182 -6.88 13.20 10.47
CA GLY A 182 -8.05 12.64 9.79
C GLY A 182 -9.01 11.93 10.73
N LEU A 183 -8.50 11.14 11.68
CA LEU A 183 -9.32 10.49 12.71
C LEU A 183 -9.96 11.51 13.66
N TYR A 184 -9.21 12.52 14.08
CA TYR A 184 -9.76 13.56 14.95
C TYR A 184 -10.87 14.36 14.25
N LEU A 185 -10.70 14.67 12.95
CA LEU A 185 -11.75 15.29 12.14
C LEU A 185 -12.97 14.38 11.96
N SER A 186 -12.76 13.07 11.78
CA SER A 186 -13.85 12.09 11.67
C SER A 186 -14.72 12.09 12.92
N TYR A 187 -14.12 12.21 14.10
CA TYR A 187 -14.84 12.31 15.38
C TYR A 187 -15.74 13.56 15.47
N TYR A 188 -15.25 14.72 15.02
CA TYR A 188 -16.01 15.97 15.08
C TYR A 188 -17.08 16.10 13.99
N LEU A 189 -16.80 15.59 12.78
CA LEU A 189 -17.68 15.77 11.62
C LEU A 189 -18.65 14.60 11.40
N SER A 190 -18.53 13.51 12.18
CA SER A 190 -19.33 12.28 12.02
C SER A 190 -19.27 11.69 10.60
N ILE A 191 -18.13 11.86 9.92
CA ILE A 191 -17.87 11.34 8.56
C ILE A 191 -17.10 10.01 8.68
N SER A 192 -17.25 9.12 7.68
CA SER A 192 -16.45 7.90 7.55
C SER A 192 -14.96 8.16 7.78
N SER A 193 -14.37 7.44 8.72
CA SER A 193 -12.97 7.61 9.13
C SER A 193 -12.00 7.47 7.95
N GLY A 194 -12.29 6.55 7.02
CA GLY A 194 -11.53 6.39 5.79
C GLY A 194 -11.47 7.66 4.95
N ALA A 195 -12.63 8.23 4.64
CA ALA A 195 -12.74 9.43 3.81
C ALA A 195 -12.06 10.65 4.46
N SER A 196 -12.23 10.84 5.77
CA SER A 196 -11.59 11.95 6.51
C SER A 196 -10.07 11.88 6.49
N ILE A 197 -9.48 10.68 6.59
CA ILE A 197 -8.02 10.51 6.50
C ILE A 197 -7.53 10.80 5.08
N VAL A 198 -8.22 10.31 4.04
CA VAL A 198 -7.85 10.61 2.65
C VAL A 198 -7.89 12.11 2.37
N LEU A 199 -8.93 12.81 2.84
CA LEU A 199 -9.06 14.26 2.71
C LEU A 199 -7.94 15.01 3.45
N SER A 200 -7.61 14.59 4.67
CA SER A 200 -6.49 15.17 5.42
C SER A 200 -5.16 14.96 4.70
N CYS A 201 -4.93 13.77 4.13
CA CYS A 201 -3.70 13.44 3.42
C CYS A 201 -3.55 14.27 2.15
N THR A 202 -4.64 14.43 1.42
CA THR A 202 -4.73 15.28 0.23
C THR A 202 -4.47 16.74 0.59
N GLY A 203 -5.03 17.22 1.71
CA GLY A 203 -4.77 18.56 2.24
C GLY A 203 -3.29 18.80 2.55
N PHE A 204 -2.64 17.85 3.23
CA PHE A 204 -1.19 17.92 3.49
C PHE A 204 -0.36 17.93 2.21
N PHE A 205 -0.69 17.08 1.24
CA PHE A 205 -0.02 17.06 -0.06
C PHE A 205 -0.14 18.40 -0.78
N LEU A 206 -1.35 18.97 -0.85
CA LEU A 206 -1.59 20.27 -1.48
C LEU A 206 -0.84 21.39 -0.77
N PHE A 207 -0.80 21.37 0.57
CA PHE A 207 -0.08 22.37 1.35
C PHE A 207 1.42 22.32 1.08
N VAL A 208 2.02 21.11 1.09
CA VAL A 208 3.44 20.92 0.78
C VAL A 208 3.75 21.29 -0.67
N TRP A 209 2.90 20.88 -1.61
CA TRP A 209 3.04 21.20 -3.03
C TRP A 209 3.01 22.71 -3.27
N PHE A 210 2.07 23.43 -2.65
CA PHE A 210 1.96 24.88 -2.74
C PHE A 210 3.20 25.59 -2.17
N PHE A 211 3.67 25.18 -1.00
CA PHE A 211 4.88 25.73 -0.37
C PHE A 211 6.12 25.54 -1.24
N GLN A 212 6.20 24.41 -1.94
CA GLN A 212 7.32 24.12 -2.83
C GLN A 212 7.22 24.82 -4.18
N SER A 213 6.01 24.99 -4.71
CA SER A 213 5.76 25.76 -5.93
C SER A 213 6.19 27.22 -5.73
N ILE A 214 5.91 27.80 -4.55
CA ILE A 214 6.35 29.16 -4.20
C ILE A 214 7.87 29.25 -4.05
N ARG A 215 8.53 28.22 -3.52
CA ARG A 215 10.00 28.22 -3.36
C ARG A 215 10.76 28.03 -4.68
N ARG A 216 10.07 27.67 -5.77
CA ARG A 216 10.64 27.56 -7.12
C ARG A 216 10.44 28.81 -7.99
N LEU A 217 9.66 29.79 -7.53
CA LEU A 217 9.52 31.12 -8.12
C LEU A 217 10.53 32.08 -7.49
#